data_AF-A0A959TGL7-F1
#
_entry.id   AF-A0A959TGL7-F1
#
_cell.length_a   1.000
_cell.length_b   1.000
_cell.length_c   1.000
_cell.angle_alpha   90.00
_cell.angle_beta   90.00
_cell.angle_gamma   90.00
#
_symmetry.space_group_name_H-M   'P 1'
#
loop_
_entity.id
_entity.type
_entity.pdbx_description
1 polymer ?
#
loop_
_entity_poly.entity_id
_entity_poly.type
_entity_poly.pdbx_seq_one_letter_code
_entity_poly.pdbx_strand_id
1 'polypeptide(L)'
;HEAALEVHEKGHLPVIGVDVALPLIGVAGAQRYDELMMPISLALAARCDAVLRIGGPSHGADREVQVFVEKGLPVYRSVQDVPPA
;
A
#
# COMPACT_ATOMS: atom_id res chain seq x y z
N HIS A 1 8.47 3.12 -7.51
CA HIS A 1 8.03 1.98 -8.34
C HIS A 1 9.07 0.86 -8.45
N GLU A 2 10.39 1.09 -8.22
CA GLU A 2 11.41 0.03 -8.25
C GLU A 2 11.04 -1.20 -7.40
N ALA A 3 10.72 -1.01 -6.11
CA ALA A 3 10.28 -2.12 -5.25
C ALA A 3 8.99 -2.82 -5.74
N ALA A 4 8.09 -2.11 -6.43
CA ALA A 4 6.90 -2.71 -7.00
C ALA A 4 7.26 -3.61 -8.20
N LEU A 5 8.21 -3.20 -9.03
CA LEU A 5 8.75 -4.04 -10.10
C LEU A 5 9.40 -5.31 -9.52
N GLU A 6 10.22 -5.19 -8.47
CA GLU A 6 10.83 -6.36 -7.83
C GLU A 6 9.80 -7.32 -7.20
N VAL A 7 8.71 -6.80 -6.62
CA VAL A 7 7.58 -7.61 -6.15
C VAL A 7 6.89 -8.32 -7.32
N HIS A 8 6.72 -7.64 -8.46
CA HIS A 8 6.18 -8.24 -9.67
C HIS A 8 7.07 -9.37 -10.22
N GLU A 9 8.38 -9.16 -10.23
CA GLU A 9 9.36 -10.17 -10.66
C GLU A 9 9.36 -11.42 -9.77
N LYS A 10 8.88 -11.32 -8.52
CA LYS A 10 8.62 -12.45 -7.62
C LYS A 10 7.31 -13.19 -7.89
N GLY A 11 6.53 -12.77 -8.89
CA GLY A 11 5.27 -13.39 -9.29
C GLY A 11 4.02 -12.82 -8.61
N HIS A 12 4.17 -11.80 -7.77
CA HIS A 12 3.05 -11.14 -7.09
C HIS A 12 2.46 -10.02 -7.94
N LEU A 13 1.24 -9.60 -7.60
CA LEU A 13 0.64 -8.38 -8.14
C LEU A 13 0.95 -7.21 -7.19
N PRO A 14 1.88 -6.30 -7.52
CA PRO A 14 2.11 -5.13 -6.70
C PRO A 14 0.95 -4.14 -6.84
N VAL A 15 0.51 -3.58 -5.72
CA VAL A 15 -0.45 -2.47 -5.69
C VAL A 15 0.07 -1.38 -4.76
N ILE A 16 -0.10 -0.12 -5.14
CA ILE A 16 0.31 1.03 -4.35
C ILE A 16 -0.92 1.90 -4.11
N GLY A 17 -1.27 2.12 -2.84
CA GLY A 17 -2.50 2.84 -2.48
C GLY A 17 -2.59 4.24 -3.08
N VAL A 18 -1.46 4.96 -3.17
CA VAL A 18 -1.42 6.31 -3.73
C VAL A 18 -1.76 6.34 -5.22
N ASP A 19 -1.39 5.30 -5.98
CA ASP A 19 -1.68 5.20 -7.42
C ASP A 19 -3.18 5.05 -7.67
N VAL A 20 -3.92 4.51 -6.70
CA VAL A 20 -5.39 4.39 -6.75
C VAL A 20 -6.07 5.68 -6.28
N ALA A 21 -5.55 6.32 -5.24
CA ALA A 21 -6.19 7.49 -4.62
C ALA A 21 -5.99 8.77 -5.44
N LEU A 22 -4.78 9.04 -5.95
CA LEU A 22 -4.45 10.31 -6.59
C LEU A 22 -5.27 10.62 -7.85
N PRO A 23 -5.56 9.69 -8.77
CA PRO A 23 -6.43 9.97 -9.91
C PRO A 23 -7.85 10.37 -9.50
N LEU A 24 -8.41 9.72 -8.47
CA LEU A 24 -9.73 10.03 -7.95
C LEU A 24 -9.77 11.42 -7.28
N ILE A 25 -8.72 11.78 -6.54
CA ILE A 25 -8.55 13.13 -6.00
C ILE A 25 -8.41 14.16 -7.12
N GLY A 26 -7.71 13.82 -8.21
CA GLY A 26 -7.58 14.69 -9.39
C GLY A 26 -8.93 15.03 -10.03
N VAL A 27 -9.87 14.08 -10.04
CA VAL A 27 -11.25 14.29 -10.51
C VAL A 27 -12.10 15.04 -9.48
N ALA A 28 -11.95 14.71 -8.19
CA ALA A 28 -12.76 15.26 -7.10
C ALA A 28 -12.34 16.66 -6.63
N GLY A 29 -11.11 17.07 -6.96
CA GLY A 29 -10.47 18.31 -6.52
C GLY A 29 -9.60 18.12 -5.27
N ALA A 30 -8.47 18.85 -5.23
CA ALA A 30 -7.45 18.75 -4.18
C ALA A 30 -7.97 19.04 -2.76
N GLN A 31 -9.03 19.82 -2.61
CA GLN A 31 -9.69 20.08 -1.34
C GLN A 31 -10.28 18.81 -0.68
N ARG A 32 -10.47 17.74 -1.45
CA ARG A 32 -10.95 16.43 -0.96
C ARG A 32 -9.81 15.45 -0.68
N TYR A 33 -8.56 15.91 -0.67
CA TYR A 33 -7.40 15.04 -0.44
C TYR A 33 -7.51 14.27 0.89
N ASP A 34 -7.73 14.96 2.00
CA ASP A 34 -7.78 14.33 3.33
C ASP A 34 -8.98 13.38 3.48
N GLU A 35 -10.08 13.68 2.78
CA GLU A 35 -11.29 12.86 2.73
C GLU A 35 -11.08 11.55 1.95
N LEU A 36 -10.27 11.58 0.89
CA LEU A 36 -10.17 10.46 -0.05
C LEU A 36 -8.90 9.63 0.14
N MET A 37 -7.76 10.27 0.42
CA MET A 37 -6.44 9.63 0.39
C MET A 37 -6.37 8.42 1.31
N MET A 38 -6.54 8.63 2.62
CA MET A 38 -6.44 7.55 3.61
C MET A 38 -7.57 6.52 3.47
N PRO A 39 -8.85 6.90 3.30
CA PRO A 39 -9.92 5.91 3.15
C PRO A 39 -9.75 4.99 1.95
N ILE A 40 -9.31 5.50 0.79
CA ILE A 40 -9.08 4.68 -0.40
C ILE A 40 -7.88 3.74 -0.17
N SER A 41 -6.77 4.26 0.36
CA SER A 41 -5.57 3.46 0.65
C SER A 41 -5.86 2.30 1.62
N LEU A 42 -6.60 2.58 2.70
CA LEU A 42 -6.99 1.56 3.68
C LEU A 42 -7.99 0.55 3.10
N ALA A 43 -8.91 0.99 2.23
CA ALA A 43 -9.83 0.09 1.55
C ALA A 43 -9.11 -0.86 0.59
N LEU A 44 -8.02 -0.41 -0.05
CA LEU A 44 -7.15 -1.25 -0.86
C LEU A 44 -6.36 -2.22 0.02
N ALA A 45 -5.69 -1.72 1.06
CA ALA A 45 -4.93 -2.54 2.02
C ALA A 45 -5.79 -3.68 2.60
N ALA A 46 -7.06 -3.40 2.91
CA ALA A 46 -8.00 -4.41 3.40
C ALA A 46 -8.32 -5.54 2.39
N ARG A 47 -7.89 -5.46 1.14
CA ARG A 47 -8.09 -6.48 0.11
C ARG A 47 -6.80 -7.21 -0.29
N CYS A 48 -5.65 -6.78 0.24
CA CYS A 48 -4.35 -7.38 -0.08
C CYS A 48 -4.00 -8.49 0.91
N ASP A 49 -3.17 -9.43 0.45
CA ASP A 49 -2.74 -10.59 1.22
C ASP A 49 -1.47 -10.33 2.07
N ALA A 50 -0.68 -9.31 1.72
CA ALA A 50 0.51 -8.89 2.46
C ALA A 50 0.85 -7.42 2.18
N VAL A 51 1.74 -6.84 2.98
CA VAL A 51 2.26 -5.48 2.79
C VAL A 51 3.78 -5.43 2.82
N LEU A 52 4.37 -4.66 1.91
CA LEU A 52 5.78 -4.28 1.94
C LEU A 52 5.90 -2.83 2.42
N ARG A 53 6.40 -2.62 3.63
CA ARG A 53 6.63 -1.30 4.23
C ARG A 53 8.10 -0.91 4.17
N ILE A 54 8.43 -0.06 3.20
CA ILE A 54 9.78 0.47 2.94
C ILE A 54 9.83 2.00 3.04
N GLY A 55 11.03 2.57 3.17
CA GLY A 55 11.25 4.01 3.29
C GLY A 55 11.21 4.55 4.73
N GLY A 56 11.10 5.87 4.89
CA GLY A 56 11.17 6.56 6.18
C GLY A 56 9.82 6.67 6.94
N PRO A 57 9.78 7.46 8.03
CA PRO A 57 8.57 7.68 8.84
C PRO A 57 7.38 8.16 8.00
N SER A 58 6.20 7.55 8.19
CA SER A 58 4.97 7.95 7.49
C SER A 58 3.74 7.43 8.22
N HIS A 59 2.97 8.32 8.85
CA HIS A 59 1.76 7.96 9.58
C HIS A 59 0.74 7.24 8.69
N GLY A 60 0.61 7.61 7.42
CA GLY A 60 -0.32 6.96 6.49
C GLY A 60 0.08 5.51 6.23
N ALA A 61 1.36 5.29 5.90
CA ALA A 61 1.88 3.95 5.63
C ALA A 61 1.86 3.07 6.89
N ASP A 62 2.09 3.65 8.07
CA ASP A 62 2.05 2.92 9.33
C ASP A 62 0.61 2.51 9.69
N ARG A 63 -0.39 3.31 9.31
CA ARG A 63 -1.82 2.93 9.42
C ARG A 63 -2.19 1.80 8.46
N GLU A 64 -1.66 1.80 7.24
CA GLU A 64 -1.87 0.68 6.31
C GLU A 64 -1.29 -0.61 6.88
N VAL A 65 -0.09 -0.58 7.46
CA VAL A 65 0.52 -1.74 8.12
C VAL A 65 -0.36 -2.31 9.24
N GLN A 66 -1.02 -1.46 10.03
CA GLN A 66 -1.92 -1.93 11.09
C GLN A 66 -3.05 -2.82 10.55
N VAL A 67 -3.58 -2.54 9.35
CA VAL A 67 -4.61 -3.37 8.71
C VAL A 67 -4.13 -4.81 8.53
N PHE A 68 -2.86 -5.02 8.19
CA PHE A 68 -2.29 -6.36 8.00
C PHE A 68 -1.98 -7.02 9.34
N VAL A 69 -1.45 -6.27 10.31
CA VAL A 69 -1.18 -6.76 11.67
C VAL A 69 -2.47 -7.25 12.32
N GLU A 70 -3.54 -6.47 12.27
CA GLU A 70 -4.85 -6.82 12.84
C GLU A 70 -5.46 -8.06 12.20
N LYS A 71 -5.15 -8.32 10.92
CA LYS A 71 -5.59 -9.51 10.18
C LYS A 71 -4.67 -10.72 10.33
N GLY A 72 -3.52 -10.58 11.00
CA GLY A 72 -2.50 -11.62 11.06
C GLY A 72 -1.85 -11.92 9.69
N LEU A 73 -1.84 -10.95 8.78
CA LEU A 73 -1.24 -11.07 7.45
C LEU A 73 0.24 -10.64 7.46
N PRO A 74 1.07 -11.14 6.51
CA PRO A 74 2.48 -10.81 6.46
C PRO A 74 2.77 -9.31 6.28
N VAL A 75 3.74 -8.82 7.04
CA VAL A 75 4.29 -7.46 6.95
C VAL A 75 5.79 -7.58 6.69
N TYR A 76 6.23 -7.18 5.50
CA TYR A 76 7.62 -7.18 5.08
C TYR A 76 8.24 -5.79 5.21
N ARG A 77 9.54 -5.73 5.53
CA ARG A 77 10.31 -4.47 5.58
C ARG A 77 11.40 -4.38 4.52
N SER A 78 11.68 -5.49 3.84
CA SER A 78 12.54 -5.57 2.68
C SER A 78 11.85 -6.40 1.60
N VAL A 79 12.05 -6.03 0.34
CA VAL A 79 11.57 -6.83 -0.79
C VAL A 79 12.25 -8.20 -0.85
N GLN A 80 13.46 -8.32 -0.30
CA GLN A 80 14.18 -9.59 -0.21
C GLN A 80 13.46 -10.63 0.65
N ASP A 81 12.69 -10.18 1.65
CA ASP A 81 11.94 -11.05 2.57
C ASP A 81 10.63 -11.57 1.96
N VAL A 82 10.20 -10.98 0.83
CA VAL A 82 8.98 -11.41 0.12
C VAL A 82 9.29 -12.73 -0.61
N PRO A 83 8.59 -13.83 -0.27
CA PRO A 83 8.78 -15.11 -0.96
C PRO A 83 8.25 -15.05 -2.40
N PRO A 84 8.65 -15.95 -3.29
CA PRO A 84 7.96 -16.14 -4.58
C PRO A 84 6.48 -16.52 -4.37
N ALA A 85 5.63 -16.16 -5.35
CA ALA A 85 4.18 -16.48 -5.34
C ALA A 85 3.87 -17.97 -5.50
#